data_AF-A0A9Q1DST0-F1
#
_entry.id   AF-A0A9Q1DST0-F1
#
_cell.length_a   1.000
_cell.length_b   1.000
_cell.length_c   1.000
_cell.angle_alpha   90.00
_cell.angle_beta   90.00
_cell.angle_gamma   90.00
#
_symmetry.space_group_name_H-M   'P 1'
#
loop_
_entity.id
_entity.type
_entity.pdbx_description
1 polymer ?
#
loop_
_entity_poly.entity_id
_entity_poly.type
_entity_poly.pdbx_seq_one_letter_code
_entity_poly.pdbx_strand_id
1 'polypeptide(L)'
;MARYIVKVEPRPTDRVYIKFPDSQEKEEYLIQDDTTIELNNEPKKITIRRERIWYRSITSWRCRYVTITSLDSEKELYFPVFRKIDSAGLTIKENSAKLPNDDPSEERKESLSNNRKFRETIDRHGKASTSLALLLI
;
A
#
# COMPACT_ATOMS: atom_id res chain seq x y z
N MET A 1 14.66 -21.55 -5.33
CA MET A 1 13.55 -20.82 -5.95
C MET A 1 12.27 -21.44 -5.41
N ALA A 2 11.39 -20.63 -4.81
CA ALA A 2 10.15 -21.08 -4.20
C ALA A 2 8.97 -20.38 -4.87
N ARG A 3 7.83 -21.06 -4.95
CA ARG A 3 6.63 -20.53 -5.62
C ARG A 3 5.66 -19.95 -4.60
N TYR A 4 5.07 -18.82 -4.94
CA TYR A 4 4.15 -18.10 -4.07
C TYR A 4 2.91 -17.68 -4.84
N ILE A 5 1.74 -17.78 -4.20
CA ILE A 5 0.50 -17.17 -4.67
C ILE A 5 0.33 -15.83 -3.96
N VAL A 6 0.15 -14.76 -4.73
CA VAL A 6 -0.11 -13.42 -4.24
C VAL A 6 -1.58 -13.09 -4.45
N LYS A 7 -2.24 -12.66 -3.36
CA LYS A 7 -3.64 -12.23 -3.37
C LYS A 7 -3.76 -10.83 -2.80
N VAL A 8 -4.64 -10.02 -3.39
CA VAL A 8 -4.93 -8.65 -2.92
C VAL A 8 -6.41 -8.53 -2.62
N GLU A 9 -6.75 -8.05 -1.42
CA GLU A 9 -8.14 -7.92 -1.00
C GLU A 9 -8.53 -6.47 -0.66
N PRO A 10 -9.69 -5.98 -1.13
CA PRO A 10 -10.57 -6.59 -2.14
C PRO A 10 -9.89 -6.63 -3.51
N ARG A 11 -10.37 -7.52 -4.40
CA ARG A 11 -9.84 -7.64 -5.76
C ARG A 11 -9.69 -6.25 -6.42
N PRO A 12 -8.53 -5.93 -7.02
CA PRO A 12 -8.31 -4.66 -7.68
C PRO A 12 -9.30 -4.43 -8.82
N THR A 13 -9.87 -3.22 -8.88
CA THR A 13 -10.66 -2.77 -10.04
C THR A 13 -9.81 -2.21 -11.17
N ASP A 14 -8.57 -1.82 -10.85
CA ASP A 14 -7.57 -1.26 -11.75
C ASP A 14 -6.33 -2.16 -11.78
N ARG A 15 -5.43 -1.94 -12.74
CA ARG A 15 -4.13 -2.64 -12.78
C ARG A 15 -3.28 -2.25 -11.57
N VAL A 16 -2.92 -3.23 -10.76
CA VAL A 16 -2.08 -3.09 -9.58
C VAL A 16 -0.82 -3.90 -9.76
N TYR A 17 0.31 -3.31 -9.40
CA TYR A 17 1.62 -3.95 -9.48
C TYR A 17 2.18 -4.14 -8.07
N ILE A 18 2.82 -5.29 -7.84
CA ILE A 18 3.56 -5.57 -6.62
C ILE A 18 5.02 -5.82 -6.98
N LYS A 19 5.91 -5.20 -6.21
CA LYS A 19 7.34 -5.42 -6.23
C LYS A 19 7.80 -6.01 -4.90
N PHE A 20 8.84 -6.83 -4.95
CA PHE A 20 9.48 -7.42 -3.77
C PHE A 20 10.87 -6.79 -3.58
N PRO A 21 11.02 -5.77 -2.71
CA PRO A 21 12.30 -5.06 -2.55
C PRO A 21 13.43 -5.95 -2.03
N ASP A 22 13.08 -7.03 -1.34
CA ASP A 22 14.04 -8.00 -0.80
C ASP A 22 14.45 -9.07 -1.84
N SER A 23 13.78 -9.10 -2.99
CA SER A 23 14.19 -9.94 -4.13
C SER A 23 15.30 -9.25 -4.92
N GLN A 24 16.24 -10.04 -5.45
CA GLN A 24 17.24 -9.52 -6.39
C GLN A 24 16.60 -9.12 -7.73
N GLU A 25 15.43 -9.68 -8.02
CA GLU A 25 14.65 -9.35 -9.21
C GLU A 25 14.00 -7.98 -9.03
N LYS A 26 14.34 -7.03 -9.94
CA LYS A 26 13.76 -5.68 -9.94
C LYS A 26 12.37 -5.63 -10.59
N GLU A 27 11.83 -6.77 -10.97
CA GLU A 27 10.59 -6.88 -11.73
C GLU A 27 9.35 -6.56 -10.87
N GLU A 28 8.33 -6.04 -11.54
CA GLU A 28 7.04 -5.73 -10.92
C GLU A 28 5.99 -6.66 -11.50
N TYR A 29 5.24 -7.32 -10.63
CA TYR A 29 4.24 -8.31 -11.01
C TYR A 29 2.87 -7.65 -11.07
N LEU A 30 2.21 -7.77 -12.22
CA LEU A 30 0.83 -7.35 -12.39
C LEU A 30 -0.11 -8.33 -11.66
N ILE A 31 -0.92 -7.81 -10.74
CA ILE A 31 -1.87 -8.59 -9.95
C ILE A 31 -3.28 -8.36 -10.48
N GLN A 32 -3.91 -9.41 -11.00
CA GLN A 32 -5.29 -9.39 -11.52
C GLN A 32 -6.23 -10.32 -10.77
N ASP A 33 -5.67 -11.29 -10.03
CA ASP A 33 -6.33 -12.38 -9.31
C ASP A 33 -5.31 -13.05 -8.35
N ASP A 34 -5.39 -14.37 -8.17
CA ASP A 34 -4.37 -15.22 -7.58
C ASP A 34 -3.17 -15.31 -8.53
N THR A 35 -2.22 -14.38 -8.40
CA THR A 35 -1.02 -14.34 -9.23
C THR A 35 0.05 -15.24 -8.63
N THR A 36 0.50 -16.26 -9.37
CA THR A 36 1.64 -17.08 -8.96
C THR A 36 2.95 -16.42 -9.40
N ILE A 37 3.91 -16.35 -8.49
CA ILE A 37 5.24 -15.78 -8.71
C ILE A 37 6.30 -16.74 -8.18
N GLU A 38 7.54 -16.57 -8.66
CA GLU A 38 8.69 -17.31 -8.18
C GLU A 38 9.65 -16.34 -7.51
N LEU A 39 10.07 -16.62 -6.28
CA LEU A 39 11.02 -15.81 -5.55
C LEU A 39 12.15 -16.68 -5.01
N ASN A 40 13.36 -16.12 -4.98
CA ASN A 40 14.52 -16.81 -4.41
C ASN A 40 14.50 -16.84 -2.88
N ASN A 41 13.92 -15.82 -2.25
CA ASN A 41 13.84 -15.66 -0.80
C ASN A 41 12.40 -15.36 -0.38
N GLU A 42 12.09 -15.69 0.88
CA GLU A 42 10.82 -15.32 1.51
C GLU A 42 10.69 -13.78 1.57
N PRO A 43 9.60 -13.18 1.05
CA PRO A 43 9.45 -11.73 1.03
C PRO A 43 9.10 -11.19 2.42
N LYS A 44 9.86 -10.20 2.90
CA LYS A 44 9.57 -9.51 4.18
C LYS A 44 8.90 -8.17 3.97
N LYS A 45 9.06 -7.60 2.77
CA LYS A 45 8.46 -6.34 2.34
C LYS A 45 7.85 -6.49 0.96
N ILE A 46 6.82 -5.69 0.72
CA ILE A 46 6.21 -5.50 -0.59
C ILE A 46 6.09 -4.02 -0.88
N THR A 47 6.20 -3.65 -2.15
CA THR A 47 5.77 -2.33 -2.65
C THR A 47 4.59 -2.54 -3.57
N ILE A 48 3.42 -1.99 -3.22
CA ILE A 48 2.20 -2.05 -4.03
C ILE A 48 1.95 -0.70 -4.68
N ARG A 49 1.67 -0.66 -5.98
CA ARG A 49 1.34 0.57 -6.71
C ARG A 49 0.25 0.33 -7.73
N ARG A 50 -0.48 1.39 -8.09
CA ARG A 50 -1.45 1.37 -9.19
C ARG A 50 -0.79 1.77 -10.51
N GLU A 51 -1.32 1.29 -11.62
CA GLU A 51 -1.01 1.86 -12.94
C GLU A 51 -1.42 3.33 -12.99
N ARG A 52 -0.53 4.16 -13.56
CA ARG A 52 -0.80 5.57 -13.79
C ARG A 52 -1.64 5.71 -15.07
N ILE A 53 -2.94 5.87 -14.91
CA ILE A 53 -3.84 6.15 -16.04
C ILE A 53 -4.08 7.67 -16.10
N TRP A 54 -3.58 8.34 -17.14
CA TRP A 54 -3.59 9.80 -17.26
C TRP A 54 -5.01 10.40 -17.29
N TYR A 55 -6.03 9.63 -17.69
CA TYR A 55 -7.42 10.07 -17.87
C TYR A 55 -8.43 9.47 -16.86
N ARG A 56 -8.00 8.58 -15.94
CA ARG A 56 -8.84 8.02 -14.86
C ARG A 56 -8.24 8.38 -13.50
N SER A 57 -8.57 9.57 -13.02
CA SER A 57 -7.93 10.16 -11.83
C SER A 57 -8.51 9.67 -10.51
N ILE A 58 -9.73 9.12 -10.46
CA ILE A 58 -10.40 8.82 -9.18
C ILE A 58 -10.88 7.37 -9.16
N THR A 59 -10.15 6.52 -8.43
CA THR A 59 -10.63 5.20 -8.01
C THR A 59 -11.06 5.28 -6.54
N SER A 60 -12.19 4.67 -6.19
CA SER A 60 -12.62 4.50 -4.80
C SER A 60 -11.97 3.27 -4.16
N TRP A 61 -11.25 2.45 -4.93
CA TRP A 61 -10.67 1.21 -4.45
C TRP A 61 -9.69 1.43 -3.29
N ARG A 62 -9.91 0.67 -2.22
CA ARG A 62 -9.13 0.69 -0.99
C ARG A 62 -8.62 -0.71 -0.71
N CYS A 63 -7.31 -0.90 -0.78
CA CYS A 63 -6.68 -2.17 -0.42
C CYS A 63 -6.74 -2.36 1.09
N ARG A 64 -7.24 -3.52 1.54
CA ARG A 64 -7.26 -3.94 2.94
C ARG A 64 -5.97 -4.67 3.30
N TYR A 65 -5.61 -5.70 2.55
CA TYR A 65 -4.39 -6.45 2.78
C TYR A 65 -3.92 -7.16 1.50
N VAL A 66 -2.64 -7.56 1.54
CA VAL A 66 -2.05 -8.47 0.58
C VAL A 66 -1.64 -9.72 1.33
N THR A 67 -1.94 -10.88 0.75
CA THR A 67 -1.56 -12.17 1.30
C THR A 67 -0.63 -12.88 0.32
N ILE A 68 0.42 -13.50 0.84
CA ILE A 68 1.37 -14.27 0.05
C ILE A 68 1.46 -15.66 0.64
N THR A 69 1.03 -16.67 -0.11
CA THR A 69 1.04 -18.07 0.34
C THR A 69 2.16 -18.81 -0.38
N SER A 70 3.10 -19.40 0.36
CA SER A 70 4.09 -20.30 -0.21
C SER A 70 3.42 -21.59 -0.65
N LEU A 71 3.61 -22.00 -1.90
CA LEU A 71 3.12 -23.29 -2.40
C LEU A 71 3.91 -24.48 -1.88
N ASP A 72 5.17 -24.26 -1.51
CA ASP A 72 6.08 -25.33 -1.09
C ASP A 72 5.98 -25.62 0.42
N SER A 73 5.66 -24.60 1.22
CA SER A 73 5.57 -24.71 2.70
C SER A 73 4.17 -24.48 3.25
N GLU A 74 3.20 -24.09 2.42
CA GLU A 74 1.85 -23.66 2.81
C GLU A 74 1.82 -22.49 3.82
N LYS A 75 2.96 -21.85 4.07
CA LYS A 75 3.06 -20.70 4.96
C LYS A 75 2.42 -19.47 4.32
N GLU A 76 1.54 -18.83 5.07
CA GLU A 76 0.86 -17.60 4.67
C GLU A 76 1.49 -16.38 5.34
N LEU A 77 1.87 -15.39 4.53
CA LEU A 77 2.47 -14.12 4.95
C LEU A 77 1.44 -13.01 4.76
N TYR A 78 1.27 -12.17 5.78
CA TYR A 78 0.21 -11.16 5.82
C TYR A 78 0.75 -9.73 5.84
N PHE A 79 0.28 -8.91 4.89
CA PHE A 79 0.69 -7.52 4.70
C PHE A 79 -0.52 -6.58 4.82
N PRO A 80 -0.78 -6.01 6.00
CA PRO A 80 -1.91 -5.10 6.20
C PRO A 80 -1.69 -3.74 5.52
N VAL A 81 -2.70 -3.26 4.79
CA VAL A 81 -2.62 -2.02 3.98
C VAL A 81 -3.64 -0.99 4.45
N PHE A 82 -4.92 -1.37 4.47
CA PHE A 82 -6.10 -0.58 4.87
C PHE A 82 -6.13 0.86 4.34
N ARG A 83 -5.70 1.12 3.10
CA ARG A 83 -5.66 2.46 2.51
C ARG A 83 -5.78 2.44 0.99
N LYS A 84 -6.02 3.61 0.40
CA LYS A 84 -6.00 3.78 -1.07
C LYS A 84 -4.56 3.66 -1.56
N ILE A 85 -4.36 2.96 -2.67
CA ILE A 85 -3.06 2.85 -3.33
C ILE A 85 -3.05 3.77 -4.54
N ASP A 86 -2.02 4.60 -4.62
CA ASP A 86 -1.79 5.52 -5.72
C ASP A 86 -0.71 4.99 -6.68
N SER A 87 -0.32 5.82 -7.65
CA SER A 87 0.74 5.49 -8.60
C SER A 87 2.15 5.68 -8.05
N ALA A 88 2.33 6.40 -6.94
CA ALA A 88 3.64 6.58 -6.30
C ALA A 88 4.08 5.29 -5.59
N GLY A 89 3.11 4.51 -5.12
CA GLY A 89 3.33 3.22 -4.51
C GLY A 89 3.56 3.31 -3.01
N LEU A 90 3.31 2.19 -2.33
CA LEU A 90 3.40 2.08 -0.89
C LEU A 90 4.18 0.82 -0.52
N THR A 91 5.22 0.99 0.29
CA THR A 91 5.98 -0.14 0.85
C THR A 91 5.39 -0.57 2.20
N ILE A 92 5.08 -1.86 2.33
CA ILE A 92 4.52 -2.48 3.54
C ILE A 92 5.46 -3.60 3.99
N LYS A 93 5.69 -3.70 5.30
CA LYS A 93 6.38 -4.83 5.91
C LYS A 93 5.37 -5.88 6.36
N GLU A 94 5.77 -7.14 6.28
CA GLU A 94 5.01 -8.25 6.87
C GLU A 94 4.80 -7.97 8.37
N ASN A 95 3.59 -8.25 8.87
CA ASN A 95 3.24 -8.02 10.29
C ASN A 95 3.51 -6.58 10.77
N SER A 96 3.35 -5.58 9.90
CA SER A 96 3.52 -4.15 10.23
C SER A 96 2.49 -3.58 11.21
N ALA A 97 1.45 -4.34 11.56
CA ALA A 97 0.50 -3.97 12.61
C ALA A 97 1.11 -4.23 14.00
N LYS A 98 2.05 -3.37 14.41
CA LYS A 98 2.66 -3.38 15.74
C LYS A 98 2.26 -2.14 16.53
N LEU A 99 2.08 -2.31 17.86
CA LEU A 99 1.89 -1.19 18.77
C LEU A 99 3.13 -0.27 18.72
N PRO A 100 3.00 1.03 19.03
CA PRO A 100 4.13 1.95 19.02
C PRO A 100 5.33 1.48 19.86
N ASN A 101 5.07 0.75 20.94
CA ASN A 101 6.10 0.22 21.84
C ASN A 101 6.86 -0.97 21.21
N ASP A 102 6.21 -1.70 20.29
CA ASP A 102 6.75 -2.90 19.64
C ASP A 102 7.43 -2.59 18.29
N ASP A 103 7.30 -1.35 17.80
CA ASP A 103 7.97 -0.85 16.60
C ASP A 103 8.38 0.63 16.77
N PRO A 104 9.51 0.90 17.46
CA PRO A 104 10.03 2.25 17.68
C PRO A 104 10.80 2.81 16.46
N SER A 105 10.56 2.29 15.24
CA SER A 105 11.33 2.66 14.06
C SER A 105 11.18 4.14 13.65
N GLU A 106 12.26 4.72 13.14
CA GLU A 106 12.25 6.10 12.60
C GLU A 106 11.28 6.25 11.41
N GLU A 107 11.13 5.21 10.59
CA GLU A 107 10.14 5.17 9.50
C GLU A 107 8.70 5.38 10.02
N ARG A 108 8.36 4.81 11.19
CA ARG A 108 7.05 5.01 11.82
C ARG A 108 6.86 6.46 12.27
N LYS A 109 7.87 7.06 12.88
CA LYS A 109 7.85 8.47 13.34
C LYS A 109 7.66 9.42 12.16
N GLU A 110 8.38 9.18 11.06
CA GLU A 110 8.26 9.97 9.84
C GLU A 110 6.86 9.83 9.22
N SER A 111 6.32 8.61 9.13
CA SER A 111 4.97 8.37 8.63
C SER A 111 3.89 9.10 9.45
N LEU A 112 4.00 9.08 10.78
CA LEU A 112 3.09 9.80 11.68
C LEU A 112 3.22 11.32 11.54
N SER A 113 4.45 11.82 11.39
CA SER A 113 4.72 13.25 11.16
C SER A 113 4.12 13.74 9.84
N ASN A 114 4.31 12.99 8.76
CA ASN A 114 3.75 13.31 7.44
C ASN A 114 2.21 13.29 7.46
N ASN A 115 1.61 12.31 8.15
CA ASN A 115 0.16 12.25 8.30
C ASN A 115 -0.39 13.44 9.12
N ARG A 116 0.33 13.86 10.16
CA ARG A 116 -0.02 15.06 10.94
C ARG A 116 0.00 16.32 10.08
N LYS A 117 1.08 16.55 9.32
CA LYS A 117 1.22 17.70 8.40
C LYS A 117 0.12 17.73 7.34
N PHE A 118 -0.24 16.56 6.80
CA PHE A 118 -1.32 16.43 5.84
C PHE A 118 -2.68 16.84 6.44
N ARG A 119 -3.00 16.37 7.66
CA ARG A 119 -4.22 16.77 8.38
C ARG A 119 -4.27 18.28 8.66
N GLU A 120 -3.16 18.85 9.12
CA GLU A 120 -3.08 20.30 9.37
C GLU A 120 -3.28 21.13 8.08
N THR A 121 -2.85 20.60 6.93
CA THR A 121 -3.03 21.24 5.62
C THR A 121 -4.48 21.18 5.16
N ILE A 122 -5.16 20.04 5.34
CA ILE A 122 -6.59 19.89 5.07
C ILE A 122 -7.41 20.84 5.94
N ASP A 123 -7.12 20.90 7.24
CA ASP A 123 -7.87 21.76 8.17
C ASP A 123 -7.74 23.24 7.82
N ARG A 124 -6.56 23.69 7.36
CA ARG A 124 -6.37 25.08 6.89
C ARG A 124 -7.15 25.37 5.61
N HIS A 125 -7.14 24.45 4.64
CA HIS A 125 -7.88 24.63 3.39
C HIS A 125 -9.40 24.54 3.59
N GLY A 126 -9.88 23.69 4.51
CA GLY A 126 -11.29 23.62 4.90
C GLY A 126 -11.78 24.93 5.51
N LYS A 127 -10.99 25.54 6.41
CA LYS A 127 -11.32 26.83 7.04
C LYS A 127 -11.32 28.00 6.05
N ALA A 128 -10.37 28.04 5.13
CA ALA A 128 -10.30 29.08 4.09
C ALA A 128 -11.49 29.03 3.12
N SER A 129 -11.96 27.83 2.77
CA SER A 129 -13.17 27.62 1.95
C SER A 129 -14.44 28.15 2.62
N THR A 130 -14.61 27.91 3.92
CA THR A 130 -15.76 28.42 4.69
C THR A 130 -15.74 29.93 4.91
N SER A 131 -14.56 30.57 5.04
CA SER A 131 -14.47 32.03 5.18
C SER A 131 -14.87 32.78 3.91
N LEU A 132 -14.65 32.22 2.71
CA LEU A 132 -15.08 32.82 1.45
C LEU A 132 -16.59 32.72 1.24
N ALA A 133 -17.22 31.64 1.71
CA ALA A 133 -18.68 31.47 1.60
C ALA A 133 -19.47 32.45 2.49
N LEU A 134 -18.89 32.91 3.59
CA LEU A 134 -19.51 33.87 4.52
C LEU A 134 -19.36 35.35 4.10
N LEU A 135 -18.52 35.65 3.12
CA LEU A 135 -18.32 37.00 2.57
C LEU A 135 -19.21 37.30 1.35
N LEU A 136 -20.05 36.34 0.94
CA LEU A 136 -20.94 36.42 -0.23
C LEU A 136 -22.44 36.45 0.14
N ILE A 137 -22.77 36.73 1.40
CA ILE A 137 -24.14 36.98 1.90
C ILE A 137 -24.19 38.41 2.44
#